data_AF-A0A257ZGF6-F1
#
_entry.id   AF-A0A257ZGF6-F1
#
_cell.length_a   1.000
_cell.length_b   1.000
_cell.length_c   1.000
_cell.angle_alpha   90.00
_cell.angle_beta   90.00
_cell.angle_gamma   90.00
#
_symmetry.space_group_name_H-M   'P 1'
#
loop_
_entity.id
_entity.type
_entity.pdbx_description
1 polymer ?
#
loop_
_entity_poly.entity_id
_entity_poly.type
_entity_poly.pdbx_seq_one_letter_code
_entity_poly.pdbx_strand_id
1 'polypeptide(L)'
;MADAASGSAQALRAVRNFGTGFVTGTPDDLAGLAGAAAGDLTLWGDVRDASREGWNYLRGEPVDPLLLGLSAAGLALTAGTYATVGAGAPARAGLTLVKVARRTGRLSAGLLTDLTRLSREAVDVAALRRGAGTMDAAAVRAAVRPQGLARLSGLLSDVGTVQAKAGTRATLEGLALAQDGRDVARLARLAEKKGGQTLFILKAAGRGALAITGALLSLLWWGAGALVWLFWLVATCNGLAVSLARWTWRRRSPLPLSGRAH
;
A
#
# COMPACT_ATOMS: atom_id res chain seq x y z
N MET A 1 43.65 15.89 21.34
CA MET A 1 42.26 15.63 21.79
C MET A 1 41.40 16.90 21.97
N ALA A 2 41.88 18.10 21.64
CA ALA A 2 41.13 19.36 21.84
C ALA A 2 40.31 19.85 20.60
N ASP A 3 40.62 19.39 19.38
CA ASP A 3 39.99 19.91 18.15
C ASP A 3 38.66 19.25 17.73
N ALA A 4 38.34 18.06 18.26
CA ALA A 4 37.07 17.40 17.95
C ALA A 4 35.86 18.04 18.68
N ALA A 5 36.11 18.70 19.81
CA ALA A 5 35.08 19.37 20.61
C ALA A 5 34.69 20.75 20.04
N SER A 6 35.61 21.44 19.36
CA SER A 6 35.32 22.73 18.70
C SER A 6 34.47 22.53 17.43
N GLY A 7 34.74 21.48 16.66
CA GLY A 7 33.98 21.11 15.46
C GLY A 7 32.54 20.69 15.73
N SER A 8 32.30 19.90 16.79
CA SER A 8 30.93 19.52 17.19
C SER A 8 30.13 20.70 17.74
N ALA A 9 30.77 21.60 18.51
CA ALA A 9 30.15 22.83 18.99
C ALA A 9 29.91 23.84 17.85
N GLN A 10 30.75 23.88 16.82
CA GLN A 10 30.52 24.69 15.60
C GLN A 10 29.42 24.08 14.73
N ALA A 11 29.38 22.76 14.57
CA ALA A 11 28.33 22.06 13.84
C ALA A 11 26.95 22.22 14.51
N LEU A 12 26.89 22.12 15.85
CA LEU A 12 25.66 22.39 16.62
C LEU A 12 25.21 23.86 16.50
N ARG A 13 26.15 24.80 16.43
CA ARG A 13 25.84 26.22 16.18
C ARG A 13 25.38 26.46 14.75
N ALA A 14 26.00 25.83 13.74
CA ALA A 14 25.60 25.92 12.35
C ALA A 14 24.22 25.29 12.12
N VAL A 15 23.92 24.14 12.72
CA VAL A 15 22.61 23.48 12.65
C VAL A 15 21.53 24.29 13.38
N ARG A 16 21.86 24.88 14.53
CA ARG A 16 20.95 25.79 15.25
C ARG A 16 20.70 27.06 14.47
N ASN A 17 21.74 27.64 13.87
CA ASN A 17 21.65 28.87 13.08
C ASN A 17 20.93 28.64 11.74
N PHE A 18 21.11 27.49 11.11
CA PHE A 18 20.34 27.03 9.94
C PHE A 18 18.87 26.79 10.31
N GLY A 19 18.60 26.18 11.46
CA GLY A 19 17.26 25.99 11.99
C GLY A 19 16.56 27.32 12.31
N THR A 20 17.29 28.31 12.83
CA THR A 20 16.75 29.67 13.02
C THR A 20 16.61 30.42 11.71
N GLY A 21 17.57 30.33 10.78
CA GLY A 21 17.55 30.99 9.47
C GLY A 21 16.44 30.46 8.55
N PHE A 22 16.12 29.16 8.66
CA PHE A 22 14.97 28.55 8.00
C PHE A 22 13.63 29.01 8.58
N VAL A 23 13.61 29.44 9.84
CA VAL A 23 12.43 29.99 10.53
C VAL A 23 12.34 31.51 10.38
N THR A 24 13.45 32.22 10.20
CA THR A 24 13.51 33.70 10.15
C THR A 24 13.73 34.28 8.75
N GLY A 25 14.09 33.46 7.75
CA GLY A 25 14.16 33.88 6.35
C GLY A 25 15.25 34.90 6.00
N THR A 26 16.42 34.87 6.66
CA THR A 26 17.53 35.80 6.39
C THR A 26 18.66 35.14 5.58
N PRO A 27 19.30 35.82 4.60
CA PRO A 27 20.01 35.19 3.47
C PRO A 27 21.50 34.88 3.69
N ASP A 28 22.04 35.04 4.90
CA ASP A 28 23.50 35.22 5.08
C ASP A 28 24.35 33.94 5.20
N ASP A 29 23.80 32.74 5.02
CA ASP A 29 24.52 31.48 5.33
C ASP A 29 24.81 30.56 4.12
N LEU A 30 25.15 31.16 2.99
CA LEU A 30 25.65 30.44 1.80
C LEU A 30 26.96 29.68 2.06
N ALA A 31 27.77 30.13 3.05
CA ALA A 31 29.01 29.47 3.44
C ALA A 31 28.77 28.18 4.25
N GLY A 32 27.74 28.14 5.11
CA GLY A 32 27.29 26.94 5.81
C GLY A 32 26.67 25.89 4.88
N LEU A 33 26.02 26.34 3.80
CA LEU A 33 25.43 25.48 2.75
C LEU A 33 26.51 24.64 2.02
N ALA A 34 27.69 25.21 1.80
CA ALA A 34 28.82 24.52 1.18
C ALA A 34 29.51 23.51 2.13
N GLY A 35 29.55 23.81 3.43
CA GLY A 35 30.07 22.87 4.45
C GLY A 35 29.16 21.67 4.69
N ALA A 36 27.83 21.87 4.65
CA ALA A 36 26.84 20.79 4.74
C ALA A 36 26.79 19.90 3.47
N ALA A 37 27.15 20.45 2.31
CA ALA A 37 27.25 19.70 1.05
C ALA A 37 28.34 18.62 1.08
N ALA A 38 29.34 18.75 1.95
CA ALA A 38 30.38 17.73 2.15
C ALA A 38 30.01 16.65 3.19
N GLY A 39 28.96 16.87 4.00
CA GLY A 39 28.74 16.13 5.25
C GLY A 39 27.76 14.95 5.22
N ASP A 40 26.72 14.95 4.39
CA ASP A 40 25.70 13.88 4.43
C ASP A 40 25.09 13.57 3.04
N LEU A 41 25.53 12.46 2.45
CA LEU A 41 25.06 11.92 1.17
C LEU A 41 23.58 11.43 1.20
N THR A 42 22.89 11.52 2.33
CA THR A 42 21.46 11.19 2.51
C THR A 42 20.56 12.42 2.64
N LEU A 43 21.11 13.60 3.00
CA LEU A 43 20.35 14.84 3.19
C LEU A 43 19.90 15.49 1.87
N TRP A 44 20.68 15.27 0.81
CA TRP A 44 20.47 15.85 -0.52
C TRP A 44 19.28 15.24 -1.27
N GLY A 45 18.78 14.08 -0.86
CA GLY A 45 17.70 13.37 -1.55
C GLY A 45 16.36 14.10 -1.50
N ASP A 46 15.93 14.54 -0.31
CA ASP A 46 14.64 15.20 -0.11
C ASP A 46 14.66 16.67 -0.55
N VAL A 47 15.81 17.36 -0.41
CA VAL A 47 15.99 18.74 -0.91
C VAL A 47 16.03 18.77 -2.43
N ARG A 48 16.66 17.77 -3.07
CA ARG A 48 16.67 17.64 -4.55
C ARG A 48 15.30 17.27 -5.11
N ASP A 49 14.54 16.40 -4.42
CA ASP A 49 13.19 16.07 -4.86
C ASP A 49 12.20 17.21 -4.57
N ALA A 50 12.36 17.96 -3.48
CA ALA A 50 11.59 19.18 -3.20
C ALA A 50 11.93 20.32 -4.17
N SER A 51 13.19 20.48 -4.57
CA SER A 51 13.58 21.46 -5.60
C SER A 51 13.12 21.05 -6.99
N ARG A 52 13.12 19.75 -7.31
CA ARG A 52 12.59 19.22 -8.59
C ARG A 52 11.06 19.27 -8.66
N GLU A 53 10.34 18.96 -7.57
CA GLU A 53 8.89 19.10 -7.48
C GLU A 53 8.47 20.59 -7.42
N GLY A 54 9.25 21.47 -6.77
CA GLY A 54 9.05 22.92 -6.79
C GLY A 54 9.30 23.56 -8.17
N TRP A 55 10.28 23.04 -8.92
CA TRP A 55 10.57 23.47 -10.29
C TRP A 55 9.51 23.02 -11.31
N ASN A 56 8.84 21.89 -11.07
CA ASN A 56 7.69 21.44 -11.87
C ASN A 56 6.40 22.19 -11.50
N TYR A 57 6.24 22.59 -10.22
CA TYR A 57 5.11 23.40 -9.75
C TYR A 57 5.08 24.80 -10.41
N LEU A 58 6.25 25.40 -10.66
CA LEU A 58 6.37 26.67 -11.39
C LEU A 58 6.05 26.57 -12.90
N ARG A 59 5.88 25.36 -13.47
CA ARG A 59 5.63 25.15 -14.90
C ARG A 59 4.17 24.84 -15.29
N GLY A 60 3.25 24.75 -14.33
CA GLY A 60 1.82 24.58 -14.62
C GLY A 60 1.38 23.19 -15.10
N GLU A 61 2.11 22.13 -14.74
CA GLU A 61 1.70 20.75 -15.05
C GLU A 61 0.58 20.23 -14.11
N PRO A 62 -0.22 19.22 -14.53
CA PRO A 62 -1.25 18.62 -13.69
C PRO A 62 -0.65 17.91 -12.46
N VAL A 63 -0.78 18.53 -11.28
CA VAL A 63 -0.28 18.00 -10.00
C VAL A 63 -1.30 17.09 -9.33
N ASP A 64 -0.91 15.86 -9.00
CA ASP A 64 -1.71 14.92 -8.18
C ASP A 64 -1.91 15.49 -6.75
N PRO A 65 -3.15 15.79 -6.33
CA PRO A 65 -3.44 16.36 -5.01
C PRO A 65 -2.92 15.53 -3.83
N LEU A 66 -2.85 14.20 -3.97
CA LEU A 66 -2.33 13.32 -2.93
C LEU A 66 -0.80 13.46 -2.81
N LEU A 67 -0.08 13.55 -3.93
CA LEU A 67 1.37 13.72 -3.90
C LEU A 67 1.76 15.07 -3.31
N LEU A 68 1.00 16.13 -3.66
CA LEU A 68 1.17 17.46 -3.08
C LEU A 68 0.92 17.46 -1.57
N GLY A 69 -0.16 16.82 -1.12
CA GLY A 69 -0.49 16.70 0.29
C GLY A 69 0.54 15.88 1.08
N LEU A 70 1.04 14.78 0.51
CA LEU A 70 2.11 13.97 1.09
C LEU A 70 3.44 14.72 1.14
N SER A 71 3.79 15.50 0.12
CA SER A 71 5.01 16.33 0.11
C SER A 71 4.92 17.46 1.15
N ALA A 72 3.77 18.13 1.27
CA ALA A 72 3.55 19.14 2.32
C ALA A 72 3.59 18.54 3.74
N ALA A 73 2.93 17.38 3.94
CA ALA A 73 3.04 16.63 5.18
C ALA A 73 4.48 16.19 5.45
N GLY A 74 5.24 15.83 4.41
CA GLY A 74 6.66 15.48 4.50
C GLY A 74 7.55 16.61 4.99
N LEU A 75 7.31 17.84 4.53
CA LEU A 75 8.00 19.03 5.03
C LEU A 75 7.66 19.29 6.50
N ALA A 76 6.39 19.15 6.88
CA ALA A 76 5.95 19.30 8.26
C ALA A 76 6.54 18.24 9.20
N LEU A 77 6.52 16.96 8.77
CA LEU A 77 7.18 15.86 9.46
C LEU A 77 8.68 16.09 9.53
N THR A 78 9.27 16.68 8.50
CA THR A 78 10.68 17.00 8.46
C THR A 78 11.05 18.02 9.52
N ALA A 79 10.36 19.17 9.54
CA ALA A 79 10.51 20.18 10.58
C ALA A 79 10.27 19.62 11.99
N GLY A 80 9.22 18.80 12.16
CA GLY A 80 8.90 18.14 13.43
C GLY A 80 9.97 17.14 13.89
N THR A 81 10.56 16.36 12.98
CA THR A 81 11.61 15.38 13.32
C THR A 81 12.88 16.06 13.83
N TYR A 82 13.24 17.23 13.27
CA TYR A 82 14.35 18.04 13.77
C TYR A 82 14.03 18.63 15.15
N ALA A 83 12.79 19.09 15.38
CA ALA A 83 12.35 19.59 16.67
C ALA A 83 12.27 18.48 17.75
N THR A 84 12.04 17.23 17.36
CA THR A 84 11.82 16.09 18.25
C THR A 84 13.01 15.12 18.33
N VAL A 85 14.19 15.52 17.85
CA VAL A 85 15.43 14.74 17.94
C VAL A 85 15.24 13.30 17.42
N GLY A 86 14.62 13.15 16.24
CA GLY A 86 14.54 11.86 15.54
C GLY A 86 13.32 10.99 15.82
N ALA A 87 12.37 11.41 16.68
CA ALA A 87 11.13 10.66 16.93
C ALA A 87 10.27 10.44 15.66
N GLY A 88 10.45 11.26 14.62
CA GLY A 88 9.76 11.13 13.33
C GLY A 88 10.46 10.25 12.28
N ALA A 89 11.59 9.61 12.59
CA ALA A 89 12.37 8.85 11.61
C ALA A 89 11.59 7.70 10.91
N PRO A 90 10.77 6.88 11.62
CA PRO A 90 9.97 5.84 10.96
C PRO A 90 8.92 6.41 10.01
N ALA A 91 8.27 7.51 10.42
CA ALA A 91 7.27 8.18 9.60
C ALA A 91 7.85 8.78 8.32
N ARG A 92 9.08 9.34 8.37
CA ARG A 92 9.78 9.81 7.16
C ARG A 92 10.11 8.66 6.21
N ALA A 93 10.67 7.55 6.73
CA ALA A 93 10.98 6.38 5.92
C ALA A 93 9.71 5.81 5.24
N GLY A 94 8.62 5.71 5.99
CA GLY A 94 7.33 5.30 5.46
C GLY A 94 6.76 6.25 4.42
N LEU A 95 6.92 7.57 4.59
CA LEU A 95 6.50 8.56 3.60
C LEU A 95 7.19 8.33 2.25
N THR A 96 8.51 8.16 2.26
CA THR A 96 9.28 7.91 1.04
C THR A 96 8.82 6.64 0.36
N LEU A 97 8.58 5.56 1.13
CA LEU A 97 8.04 4.33 0.55
C LEU A 97 6.62 4.47 0.02
N VAL A 98 5.75 5.23 0.66
CA VAL A 98 4.39 5.49 0.15
C VAL A 98 4.45 6.29 -1.15
N LYS A 99 5.34 7.30 -1.26
CA LYS A 99 5.57 8.02 -2.53
C LYS A 99 6.06 7.07 -3.62
N VAL A 100 6.98 6.16 -3.32
CA VAL A 100 7.46 5.14 -4.26
C VAL A 100 6.35 4.18 -4.64
N ALA A 101 5.56 3.69 -3.68
CA ALA A 101 4.44 2.79 -3.92
C ALA A 101 3.39 3.44 -4.83
N ARG A 102 3.08 4.74 -4.61
CA ARG A 102 2.18 5.51 -5.48
C ARG A 102 2.72 5.60 -6.90
N ARG A 103 3.99 5.99 -7.08
CA ARG A 103 4.64 6.13 -8.40
C ARG A 103 4.75 4.78 -9.14
N THR A 104 4.89 3.69 -8.42
CA THR A 104 5.02 2.33 -8.97
C THR A 104 3.69 1.58 -9.11
N GLY A 105 2.57 2.20 -8.77
CA GLY A 105 1.25 1.55 -8.82
C GLY A 105 1.07 0.42 -7.79
N ARG A 106 1.88 0.40 -6.72
CA ARG A 106 1.87 -0.60 -5.64
C ARG A 106 1.01 -0.18 -4.44
N LEU A 107 0.03 0.70 -4.66
CA LEU A 107 -0.99 1.03 -3.67
C LEU A 107 -2.31 0.44 -4.13
N SER A 108 -3.00 -0.26 -3.24
CA SER A 108 -4.38 -0.66 -3.50
C SER A 108 -5.29 0.58 -3.65
N ALA A 109 -6.43 0.42 -4.32
CA ALA A 109 -7.41 1.50 -4.49
C ALA A 109 -8.00 1.96 -3.14
N GLY A 110 -8.25 1.03 -2.21
CA GLY A 110 -8.72 1.37 -0.87
C GLY A 110 -7.71 2.20 -0.11
N LEU A 111 -6.45 1.77 -0.10
CA LEU A 111 -5.39 2.46 0.63
C LEU A 111 -5.10 3.83 0.03
N LEU A 112 -5.17 3.96 -1.30
CA LEU A 112 -5.08 5.26 -1.96
C LEU A 112 -6.17 6.22 -1.51
N THR A 113 -7.40 5.72 -1.40
CA THR A 113 -8.57 6.51 -0.94
C THR A 113 -8.37 6.94 0.50
N ASP A 114 -7.93 6.02 1.37
CA ASP A 114 -7.69 6.30 2.79
C ASP A 114 -6.53 7.28 2.99
N LEU A 115 -5.42 7.12 2.27
CA LEU A 115 -4.30 8.07 2.26
C LEU A 115 -4.70 9.45 1.75
N THR A 116 -5.56 9.52 0.73
CA THR A 116 -6.07 10.80 0.21
C THR A 116 -6.89 11.52 1.27
N ARG A 117 -7.75 10.78 1.99
CA ARG A 117 -8.55 11.30 3.09
C ARG A 117 -7.67 11.79 4.24
N LEU A 118 -6.74 10.96 4.71
CA LEU A 118 -5.80 11.30 5.78
C LEU A 118 -4.91 12.49 5.41
N SER A 119 -4.48 12.57 4.15
CA SER A 119 -3.69 13.70 3.65
C SER A 119 -4.49 15.01 3.68
N ARG A 120 -5.77 15.00 3.29
CA ARG A 120 -6.65 16.18 3.38
C ARG A 120 -7.01 16.55 4.83
N GLU A 121 -7.11 15.56 5.71
CA GLU A 121 -7.28 15.79 7.16
C GLU A 121 -6.01 16.43 7.77
N ALA A 122 -4.83 16.05 7.29
CA ALA A 122 -3.54 16.56 7.76
C ALA A 122 -3.16 17.92 7.17
N VAL A 123 -3.55 18.18 5.92
CA VAL A 123 -3.06 19.32 5.15
C VAL A 123 -4.21 20.00 4.41
N ASP A 124 -4.42 21.28 4.73
CA ASP A 124 -5.35 22.13 4.00
C ASP A 124 -4.70 22.63 2.71
N VAL A 125 -4.91 21.88 1.63
CA VAL A 125 -4.35 22.18 0.30
C VAL A 125 -4.82 23.55 -0.21
N ALA A 126 -6.01 24.02 0.19
CA ALA A 126 -6.51 25.33 -0.22
C ALA A 126 -5.82 26.46 0.55
N ALA A 127 -5.53 26.28 1.84
CA ALA A 127 -4.68 27.20 2.60
C ALA A 127 -3.24 27.21 2.07
N LEU A 128 -2.68 26.04 1.75
CA LEU A 128 -1.36 25.92 1.13
C LEU A 128 -1.29 26.62 -0.22
N ARG A 129 -2.30 26.47 -1.08
CA ARG A 129 -2.36 27.16 -2.38
C ARG A 129 -2.41 28.68 -2.23
N ARG A 130 -3.08 29.19 -1.20
CA ARG A 130 -3.13 30.63 -0.90
C ARG A 130 -1.79 31.17 -0.37
N GLY A 131 -1.07 30.36 0.42
CA GLY A 131 0.25 30.71 0.96
C GLY A 131 1.45 30.36 0.07
N ALA A 132 1.25 29.56 -0.98
CA ALA A 132 2.34 29.09 -1.84
C ALA A 132 3.06 30.24 -2.58
N GLY A 133 2.37 31.35 -2.81
CA GLY A 133 2.96 32.55 -3.43
C GLY A 133 3.97 33.29 -2.54
N THR A 134 3.92 33.08 -1.21
CA THR A 134 4.81 33.79 -0.27
C THR A 134 5.96 32.92 0.24
N MET A 135 5.96 31.61 -0.06
CA MET A 135 6.93 30.62 0.44
C MET A 135 7.23 30.75 1.95
N ASP A 136 6.25 31.20 2.72
CA ASP A 136 6.41 31.49 4.13
C ASP A 136 6.19 30.21 4.97
N ALA A 137 7.16 29.89 5.82
CA ALA A 137 7.09 28.78 6.76
C ALA A 137 5.90 28.88 7.71
N ALA A 138 5.46 30.09 8.07
CA ALA A 138 4.27 30.30 8.90
C ALA A 138 2.98 29.94 8.14
N ALA A 139 2.90 30.26 6.85
CA ALA A 139 1.77 29.90 5.99
C ALA A 139 1.68 28.39 5.77
N VAL A 140 2.82 27.71 5.60
CA VAL A 140 2.89 26.24 5.53
C VAL A 140 2.46 25.62 6.85
N ARG A 141 2.92 26.15 7.99
CA ARG A 141 2.53 25.68 9.33
C ARG A 141 1.03 25.85 9.59
N ALA A 142 0.45 26.98 9.19
CA ALA A 142 -0.98 27.24 9.33
C ALA A 142 -1.85 26.31 8.47
N ALA A 143 -1.33 25.83 7.34
CA ALA A 143 -2.02 24.86 6.49
C ALA A 143 -1.96 23.43 7.03
N VAL A 144 -1.07 23.14 7.99
CA VAL A 144 -0.90 21.81 8.56
C VAL A 144 -1.75 21.66 9.82
N ARG A 145 -2.66 20.70 9.81
CA ARG A 145 -3.55 20.38 10.92
C ARG A 145 -2.88 19.32 11.80
N PRO A 146 -2.56 19.62 13.08
CA PRO A 146 -1.76 18.74 13.93
C PRO A 146 -2.42 17.39 14.19
N GLN A 147 -3.75 17.35 14.38
CA GLN A 147 -4.48 16.10 14.61
C GLN A 147 -4.49 15.19 13.37
N GLY A 148 -4.71 15.76 12.19
CA GLY A 148 -4.65 15.00 10.95
C GLY A 148 -3.23 14.54 10.62
N LEU A 149 -2.22 15.39 10.88
CA LEU A 149 -0.82 15.04 10.73
C LEU A 149 -0.43 13.88 11.64
N ALA A 150 -0.91 13.84 12.89
CA ALA A 150 -0.62 12.75 13.82
C ALA A 150 -1.20 11.40 13.34
N ARG A 151 -2.39 11.40 12.72
CA ARG A 151 -2.98 10.19 12.14
C ARG A 151 -2.20 9.71 10.93
N LEU A 152 -1.88 10.64 10.02
CA LEU A 152 -1.06 10.34 8.85
C LEU A 152 0.33 9.85 9.26
N SER A 153 0.97 10.50 10.23
CA SER A 153 2.29 10.11 10.74
C SER A 153 2.27 8.75 11.41
N GLY A 154 1.17 8.38 12.08
CA GLY A 154 0.98 7.03 12.64
C GLY A 154 1.00 5.96 11.56
N LEU A 155 0.19 6.13 10.50
CA LEU A 155 0.18 5.20 9.36
C LEU A 155 1.55 5.14 8.69
N LEU A 156 2.18 6.29 8.44
CA LEU A 156 3.51 6.34 7.83
C LEU A 156 4.56 5.69 8.73
N SER A 157 4.45 5.85 10.05
CA SER A 157 5.32 5.16 11.00
C SER A 157 5.15 3.65 10.93
N ASP A 158 3.92 3.15 10.82
CA ASP A 158 3.65 1.72 10.63
C ASP A 158 4.30 1.19 9.35
N VAL A 159 4.23 1.94 8.24
CA VAL A 159 4.96 1.60 7.00
C VAL A 159 6.47 1.56 7.23
N GLY A 160 7.01 2.56 7.94
CA GLY A 160 8.43 2.60 8.31
C GLY A 160 8.84 1.39 9.17
N THR A 161 7.99 0.95 10.09
CA THR A 161 8.20 -0.25 10.90
C THR A 161 8.22 -1.50 10.04
N VAL A 162 7.28 -1.65 9.10
CA VAL A 162 7.30 -2.79 8.15
C VAL A 162 8.59 -2.78 7.33
N GLN A 163 9.01 -1.61 6.84
CA GLN A 163 10.27 -1.48 6.11
C GLN A 163 11.48 -1.90 6.94
N ALA A 164 11.56 -1.42 8.18
CA ALA A 164 12.67 -1.71 9.07
C ALA A 164 12.74 -3.19 9.48
N LYS A 165 11.59 -3.84 9.65
CA LYS A 165 11.52 -5.23 10.16
C LYS A 165 11.44 -6.30 9.07
N ALA A 166 10.76 -6.01 7.97
CA ALA A 166 10.49 -6.97 6.88
C ALA A 166 11.11 -6.57 5.53
N GLY A 167 11.65 -5.36 5.42
CA GLY A 167 12.31 -4.86 4.21
C GLY A 167 11.36 -4.19 3.20
N THR A 168 11.96 -3.52 2.22
CA THR A 168 11.25 -2.71 1.22
C THR A 168 10.34 -3.54 0.33
N ARG A 169 10.77 -4.73 -0.10
CA ARG A 169 9.95 -5.63 -0.94
C ARG A 169 8.69 -6.11 -0.22
N ALA A 170 8.81 -6.51 1.05
CA ALA A 170 7.67 -6.92 1.86
C ALA A 170 6.70 -5.76 2.06
N THR A 171 7.24 -4.55 2.26
CA THR A 171 6.44 -3.34 2.41
C THR A 171 5.64 -3.04 1.13
N LEU A 172 6.29 -3.05 -0.04
CA LEU A 172 5.59 -2.77 -1.31
C LEU A 172 4.53 -3.83 -1.66
N GLU A 173 4.80 -5.11 -1.38
CA GLU A 173 3.80 -6.19 -1.53
C GLU A 173 2.65 -6.03 -0.53
N GLY A 174 2.97 -5.67 0.72
CA GLY A 174 1.97 -5.39 1.75
C GLY A 174 1.07 -4.20 1.42
N LEU A 175 1.64 -3.10 0.93
CA LEU A 175 0.89 -1.91 0.51
C LEU A 175 -0.01 -2.14 -0.72
N ALA A 176 0.37 -3.09 -1.58
CA ALA A 176 -0.47 -3.49 -2.71
C ALA A 176 -1.71 -4.30 -2.26
N LEU A 177 -1.63 -4.95 -1.10
CA LEU A 177 -2.70 -5.79 -0.55
C LEU A 177 -3.56 -5.09 0.50
N ALA A 178 -2.97 -4.19 1.29
CA ALA A 178 -3.67 -3.44 2.35
C ALA A 178 -4.72 -2.50 1.75
N GLN A 179 -5.93 -2.45 2.30
CA GLN A 179 -7.04 -1.61 1.82
C GLN A 179 -7.27 -0.37 2.69
N ASP A 180 -6.81 -0.35 3.94
CA ASP A 180 -6.92 0.80 4.83
C ASP A 180 -5.72 0.90 5.79
N GLY A 181 -5.65 1.98 6.57
CA GLY A 181 -4.61 2.16 7.58
C GLY A 181 -4.57 1.06 8.66
N ARG A 182 -5.69 0.37 8.92
CA ARG A 182 -5.72 -0.74 9.89
C ARG A 182 -5.03 -1.98 9.34
N ASP A 183 -5.12 -2.22 8.04
CA ASP A 183 -4.34 -3.26 7.36
C ASP A 183 -2.85 -2.98 7.45
N VAL A 184 -2.43 -1.73 7.26
CA VAL A 184 -1.03 -1.32 7.44
C VAL A 184 -0.56 -1.55 8.88
N ALA A 185 -1.37 -1.21 9.89
CA ALA A 185 -1.05 -1.48 11.28
C ALA A 185 -0.97 -2.99 11.58
N ARG A 186 -1.82 -3.82 10.96
CA ARG A 186 -1.73 -5.28 11.05
C ARG A 186 -0.47 -5.82 10.40
N LEU A 187 -0.07 -5.26 9.25
CA LEU A 187 1.19 -5.58 8.59
C LEU A 187 2.39 -5.21 9.43
N ALA A 188 2.37 -4.06 10.12
CA ALA A 188 3.43 -3.67 11.06
C ALA A 188 3.58 -4.68 12.20
N ARG A 189 2.47 -5.07 12.84
CA ARG A 189 2.49 -6.11 13.89
C ARG A 189 2.96 -7.47 13.37
N LEU A 190 2.63 -7.82 12.14
CA LEU A 190 3.12 -9.03 11.50
C LEU A 190 4.63 -8.95 11.27
N ALA A 191 5.12 -7.81 10.76
CA ALA A 191 6.53 -7.56 10.53
C ALA A 191 7.34 -7.58 11.83
N GLU A 192 6.82 -7.04 12.93
CA GLU A 192 7.44 -7.13 14.25
C GLU A 192 7.58 -8.57 14.74
N LYS A 193 6.56 -9.40 14.52
CA LYS A 193 6.53 -10.80 14.99
C LYS A 193 7.30 -11.76 14.08
N LYS A 194 7.32 -11.51 12.77
CA LYS A 194 7.82 -12.46 11.75
C LYS A 194 9.03 -11.95 10.98
N GLY A 195 9.37 -10.66 11.10
CA GLY A 195 10.54 -10.05 10.47
C GLY A 195 10.62 -10.35 8.98
N GLY A 196 11.76 -10.90 8.54
CA GLY A 196 12.01 -11.27 7.15
C GLY A 196 11.07 -12.33 6.57
N GLN A 197 10.37 -13.13 7.39
CA GLN A 197 9.39 -14.10 6.91
C GLN A 197 8.08 -13.46 6.42
N THR A 198 7.85 -12.19 6.75
CA THR A 198 6.63 -11.45 6.38
C THR A 198 6.40 -11.46 4.87
N LEU A 199 7.47 -11.31 4.06
CA LEU A 199 7.39 -11.38 2.61
C LEU A 199 6.87 -12.73 2.11
N PHE A 200 7.32 -13.82 2.74
CA PHE A 200 6.89 -15.17 2.36
C PHE A 200 5.41 -15.37 2.71
N ILE A 201 4.98 -14.91 3.88
CA ILE A 201 3.57 -14.98 4.31
C ILE A 201 2.68 -14.18 3.35
N LEU A 202 3.10 -12.97 2.96
CA LEU A 202 2.40 -12.14 1.98
C LEU A 202 2.27 -12.84 0.61
N LYS A 203 3.35 -13.42 0.11
CA LYS A 203 3.34 -14.18 -1.15
C LYS A 203 2.48 -15.44 -1.09
N ALA A 204 2.50 -16.13 0.06
CA ALA A 204 1.66 -17.30 0.29
C ALA A 204 0.18 -16.90 0.35
N ALA A 205 -0.17 -15.76 0.96
CA ALA A 205 -1.53 -15.24 0.98
C ALA A 205 -2.04 -14.92 -0.44
N GLY A 206 -1.22 -14.26 -1.28
CA GLY A 206 -1.59 -13.96 -2.67
C GLY A 206 -1.78 -15.22 -3.52
N ARG A 207 -0.90 -16.21 -3.39
CA ARG A 207 -1.03 -17.51 -4.09
C ARG A 207 -2.16 -18.37 -3.54
N GLY A 208 -2.39 -18.31 -2.22
CA GLY A 208 -3.45 -19.04 -1.54
C GLY A 208 -4.84 -18.60 -2.00
N ALA A 209 -5.06 -17.30 -2.20
CA ALA A 209 -6.34 -16.78 -2.73
C ALA A 209 -6.67 -17.36 -4.11
N LEU A 210 -5.67 -17.47 -5.00
CA LEU A 210 -5.84 -18.08 -6.33
C LEU A 210 -6.08 -19.58 -6.22
N ALA A 211 -5.36 -20.28 -5.34
CA ALA A 211 -5.54 -21.71 -5.12
C ALA A 211 -6.93 -22.04 -4.54
N ILE A 212 -7.43 -21.24 -3.60
CA ILE A 212 -8.78 -21.38 -3.03
C ILE A 212 -9.84 -21.15 -4.11
N THR A 213 -9.67 -20.11 -4.93
CA THR A 213 -10.60 -19.84 -6.05
C THR A 213 -10.61 -21.01 -7.05
N GLY A 214 -9.43 -21.53 -7.40
CA GLY A 214 -9.32 -22.71 -8.26
C GLY A 214 -9.93 -23.96 -7.66
N ALA A 215 -9.76 -24.19 -6.36
CA ALA A 215 -10.36 -25.31 -5.64
C ALA A 215 -11.90 -25.19 -5.56
N LEU A 216 -12.43 -23.98 -5.42
CA LEU A 216 -13.88 -23.75 -5.40
C LEU A 216 -14.50 -24.02 -6.78
N LEU A 217 -13.83 -23.57 -7.85
CA LEU A 217 -14.24 -23.83 -9.23
C LEU A 217 -14.13 -25.31 -9.59
N SER A 218 -13.07 -26.00 -9.14
CA SER A 218 -12.95 -27.43 -9.36
C SER A 218 -14.05 -28.19 -8.62
N LEU A 219 -14.34 -27.83 -7.36
CA LEU A 219 -15.45 -28.42 -6.61
C LEU A 219 -16.80 -28.20 -7.30
N LEU A 220 -17.02 -27.02 -7.88
CA LEU A 220 -18.21 -26.72 -8.67
C LEU A 220 -18.28 -27.59 -9.93
N TRP A 221 -17.16 -27.76 -10.63
CA TRP A 221 -17.07 -28.61 -11.82
C TRP A 221 -17.34 -30.08 -11.52
N TRP A 222 -16.77 -30.59 -10.41
CA TRP A 222 -17.06 -31.94 -9.91
C TRP A 222 -18.53 -32.10 -9.51
N GLY A 223 -19.13 -31.08 -8.88
CA GLY A 223 -20.56 -31.07 -8.56
C GLY A 223 -21.45 -31.13 -9.80
N ALA A 224 -21.14 -30.33 -10.83
CA ALA A 224 -21.84 -30.38 -12.11
C ALA A 224 -21.66 -31.74 -12.81
N GLY A 225 -20.44 -32.28 -12.81
CA GLY A 225 -20.16 -33.62 -13.33
C GLY A 225 -20.94 -34.72 -12.61
N ALA A 226 -21.05 -34.64 -11.28
CA ALA A 226 -21.83 -35.57 -10.48
C ALA A 226 -23.33 -35.54 -10.83
N LEU A 227 -23.89 -34.34 -11.07
CA LEU A 227 -25.28 -34.18 -11.52
C LEU A 227 -25.53 -34.80 -12.90
N VAL A 228 -24.61 -34.58 -13.85
CA VAL A 228 -24.70 -35.19 -15.19
C VAL A 228 -24.60 -36.71 -15.10
N TRP A 229 -23.68 -37.23 -14.29
CA TRP A 229 -23.54 -38.66 -14.03
C TRP A 229 -24.80 -39.27 -13.42
N LEU A 230 -25.38 -38.60 -12.41
CA LEU A 230 -26.63 -39.04 -11.78
C LEU A 230 -27.77 -39.08 -12.79
N PHE A 231 -27.90 -38.06 -13.65
CA PHE A 231 -28.89 -38.02 -14.71
C PHE A 231 -28.75 -39.22 -15.67
N TRP A 232 -27.54 -39.49 -16.15
CA TRP A 232 -27.26 -40.61 -17.05
C TRP A 232 -27.50 -41.98 -16.39
N LEU A 233 -27.18 -42.11 -15.10
CA LEU A 233 -27.45 -43.31 -14.31
C LEU A 233 -28.96 -43.57 -14.25
N VAL A 234 -29.76 -42.56 -13.90
CA VAL A 234 -31.22 -42.66 -13.85
C VAL A 234 -31.80 -43.00 -15.22
N ALA A 235 -31.31 -42.35 -16.29
CA ALA A 235 -31.74 -42.64 -17.66
C ALA A 235 -31.42 -44.09 -18.07
N THR A 236 -30.26 -44.62 -17.68
CA THR A 236 -29.85 -46.00 -17.98
C THR A 236 -30.69 -47.02 -17.21
N CYS A 237 -30.94 -46.79 -15.91
CA CYS A 237 -31.82 -47.64 -15.11
C CYS A 237 -33.25 -47.66 -15.67
N ASN A 238 -33.78 -46.49 -16.06
CA ASN A 238 -35.09 -46.38 -16.69
C ASN A 238 -35.12 -47.12 -18.05
N GLY A 239 -34.10 -46.94 -18.89
CA GLY A 239 -33.97 -47.63 -20.17
C GLY A 239 -33.87 -49.16 -20.04
N LEU A 240 -33.13 -49.65 -19.05
CA LEU A 240 -33.04 -51.07 -18.71
C LEU A 240 -34.39 -51.64 -18.26
N ALA A 241 -35.09 -50.93 -17.36
CA ALA A 241 -36.41 -51.34 -16.89
C ALA A 241 -37.41 -51.45 -18.05
N VAL A 242 -37.44 -50.46 -18.94
CA VAL A 242 -38.29 -50.47 -20.15
C VAL A 242 -37.90 -51.59 -21.10
N SER A 243 -36.61 -51.86 -21.29
CA SER A 243 -36.13 -52.93 -22.19
C SER A 243 -36.51 -54.32 -21.68
N LEU A 244 -36.37 -54.56 -20.37
CA LEU A 244 -36.79 -55.81 -19.73
C LEU A 244 -38.31 -56.00 -19.83
N ALA A 245 -39.11 -54.95 -19.60
CA ALA A 245 -40.56 -54.99 -19.75
C ALA A 245 -41.01 -55.27 -21.20
N ARG A 246 -40.31 -54.72 -22.20
CA ARG A 246 -40.58 -55.03 -23.61
C ARG A 246 -40.23 -56.47 -23.98
N TRP A 247 -39.17 -57.03 -23.39
CA TRP A 247 -38.74 -58.41 -23.67
C TRP A 247 -39.71 -59.44 -23.07
N THR A 248 -40.24 -59.18 -21.88
CA THR A 248 -41.27 -60.04 -21.27
C THR A 248 -42.61 -59.95 -22.00
N TRP A 249 -42.98 -58.78 -22.55
CA TRP A 249 -44.18 -58.66 -23.39
C TRP A 249 -44.06 -59.37 -24.74
N ARG A 250 -42.91 -59.28 -25.42
CA ARG A 250 -42.70 -59.93 -26.73
C ARG A 250 -42.72 -61.46 -26.66
N ARG A 251 -42.35 -62.05 -25.52
CA ARG A 251 -42.39 -63.51 -25.30
C ARG A 251 -43.79 -64.09 -25.06
N ARG A 252 -44.83 -63.25 -24.93
CA ARG A 252 -46.23 -63.68 -24.80
C ARG A 252 -47.00 -63.64 -26.12
N SER A 253 -46.39 -64.06 -27.22
CA SER A 253 -47.12 -64.29 -28.47
C SER A 253 -47.76 -65.70 -28.41
N PRO A 254 -49.09 -65.83 -28.55
CA PRO A 254 -49.78 -67.12 -28.36
C PRO A 254 -49.47 -68.12 -29.48
N LEU A 255 -49.31 -69.39 -29.09
CA LEU A 255 -49.14 -70.55 -29.97
C LEU A 255 -50.32 -70.66 -30.97
N PRO A 256 -50.08 -70.94 -32.26
CA PRO A 256 -51.17 -71.22 -33.19
C PRO A 256 -51.84 -72.54 -32.81
N LEU A 257 -53.12 -72.48 -32.45
CA LEU A 257 -53.95 -73.65 -32.19
C LEU A 257 -54.11 -74.45 -33.49
N SER A 258 -53.62 -75.68 -33.50
CA SER A 258 -53.87 -76.66 -34.54
C SER A 258 -55.33 -77.13 -34.47
N GLY A 259 -56.18 -76.54 -35.31
CA GLY A 259 -57.49 -77.09 -35.63
C GLY A 259 -57.37 -78.15 -36.73
N ARG A 260 -57.41 -79.44 -36.35
CA ARG A 260 -57.73 -80.53 -37.27
C ARG A 260 -59.19 -80.37 -37.73
N ALA A 261 -59.45 -80.50 -39.03
CA ALA A 261 -60.78 -80.80 -39.54
C ALA A 261 -60.67 -81.90 -40.61
N HIS A 262 -61.41 -82.98 -40.32
CA HIS A 262 -61.74 -84.17 -41.11
C HIS A 262 -60.68 -85.26 -41.25
#